data_AF-A0A2E0UH27-F1
#
_entry.id   AF-A0A2E0UH27-F1
#
_cell.length_a   1.000
_cell.length_b   1.000
_cell.length_c   1.000
_cell.angle_alpha   90.00
_cell.angle_beta   90.00
_cell.angle_gamma   90.00
#
_symmetry.space_group_name_H-M   'P 1'
#
loop_
_entity.id
_entity.type
_entity.pdbx_description
1 polymer ?
#
loop_
_entity_poly.entity_id
_entity_poly.type
_entity_poly.pdbx_seq_one_letter_code
_entity_poly.pdbx_strand_id
1 'polypeptide(L)'
;MRQPRNCKCCVRASPRSRSRYFPGAKSNRTFLAMAKRQLISEQDVVAASRKPGKELQISPNAIITPLAQDAAQVHGVSFEVIEETAASLLSESAHTIVIASGKHQIRIKKKLAAFLQPKGWTVIDLNAEQKHDDILQLTVETAKAIVTKRAVFGIILDTDGIQPAMVLNRFAGIRAMQGFDSEAVRKGRSQYDINAITLGIESLSQQRILSLTDIFVSTKFKNLQQ
;
A
#
# COMPACT_ATOMS: atom_id res chain seq x y z
N MET A 1 52.95 50.87 10.13
CA MET A 1 53.21 49.51 9.62
C MET A 1 52.27 48.51 10.29
N ARG A 2 51.25 48.04 9.56
CA ARG A 2 50.70 46.66 9.54
C ARG A 2 49.45 46.65 8.64
N GLN A 3 49.50 45.84 7.59
CA GLN A 3 48.57 45.76 6.48
C GLN A 3 47.22 45.10 6.86
N PRO A 4 46.12 45.40 6.15
CA PRO A 4 44.88 44.63 6.23
C PRO A 4 45.00 43.33 5.42
N ARG A 5 44.60 42.20 6.01
CA ARG A 5 44.59 40.89 5.32
C ARG A 5 43.44 40.84 4.32
N ASN A 6 43.81 40.77 3.04
CA ASN A 6 42.91 40.49 1.93
C ASN A 6 42.37 39.06 2.01
N CYS A 7 41.05 38.94 2.21
CA CYS A 7 40.31 37.71 1.92
C CYS A 7 40.26 37.51 0.39
N LYS A 8 41.17 36.69 -0.14
CA LYS A 8 41.10 36.14 -1.50
C LYS A 8 40.76 34.66 -1.42
N CYS A 9 39.49 34.32 -1.65
CA CYS A 9 39.10 33.09 -2.33
C CYS A 9 37.64 33.21 -2.77
N CYS A 10 37.44 33.97 -3.86
CA CYS A 10 36.29 33.81 -4.73
C CYS A 10 36.33 32.39 -5.31
N VAL A 11 35.67 31.43 -4.65
CA VAL A 11 35.34 30.15 -5.28
C VAL A 11 34.15 30.40 -6.18
N ARG A 12 34.44 30.31 -7.48
CA ARG A 12 33.54 30.43 -8.62
C ARG A 12 32.20 29.73 -8.37
N ALA A 13 31.12 30.49 -8.46
CA ALA A 13 29.78 29.94 -8.64
C ALA A 13 29.76 29.14 -9.95
N SER A 14 29.67 27.82 -9.86
CA SER A 14 29.38 26.98 -11.01
C SER A 14 27.93 27.21 -11.45
N PRO A 15 27.64 27.14 -12.76
CA PRO A 15 26.34 27.53 -13.28
C PRO A 15 25.29 26.57 -12.74
N ARG A 16 24.20 27.15 -12.20
CA ARG A 16 22.94 26.50 -11.84
C ARG A 16 22.65 25.35 -12.80
N SER A 17 22.88 24.11 -12.38
CA SER A 17 22.21 22.98 -12.99
C SER A 17 20.75 23.18 -12.66
N ARG A 18 20.00 23.69 -13.63
CA ARG A 18 18.53 23.69 -13.62
C ARG A 18 18.13 22.24 -13.32
N SER A 19 17.80 21.97 -12.06
CA SER A 19 17.02 20.80 -11.69
C SER A 19 15.81 20.85 -12.60
N ARG A 20 15.80 19.96 -13.58
CA ARG A 20 14.70 19.83 -14.53
C ARG A 20 13.47 19.54 -13.68
N TYR A 21 12.65 20.56 -13.55
CA TYR A 21 11.25 20.46 -13.20
C TYR A 21 10.67 19.37 -14.12
N PHE A 22 10.51 18.16 -13.60
CA PHE A 22 9.85 17.08 -14.33
C PHE A 22 8.37 17.47 -14.39
N PRO A 23 7.84 17.86 -15.56
CA PRO A 23 6.43 18.17 -15.68
C PRO A 23 5.64 16.87 -15.50
N GLY A 24 4.49 16.99 -14.85
CA GLY A 24 3.62 15.92 -14.37
C GLY A 24 3.66 14.62 -15.19
N ALA A 25 3.90 13.53 -14.48
CA ALA A 25 3.56 12.18 -14.92
C ALA A 25 2.03 12.09 -15.10
N LYS A 26 1.56 12.51 -16.27
CA LYS A 26 0.25 12.11 -16.80
C LYS A 26 0.28 10.62 -17.07
N SER A 27 -0.03 9.77 -16.08
CA SER A 27 -0.45 8.38 -16.36
C SER A 27 -0.97 7.62 -15.13
N ASN A 28 -1.93 8.15 -14.37
CA ASN A 28 -2.69 7.30 -13.43
C ASN A 28 -3.89 6.59 -14.08
N ARG A 29 -4.09 6.75 -15.40
CA ARG A 29 -5.12 6.01 -16.14
C ARG A 29 -4.68 4.63 -16.65
N THR A 30 -3.38 4.33 -16.69
CA THR A 30 -2.88 3.12 -17.38
C THR A 30 -2.43 1.99 -16.45
N PHE A 31 -2.20 2.23 -15.16
CA PHE A 31 -1.76 1.15 -14.26
C PHE A 31 -2.90 0.29 -13.69
N LEU A 32 -4.14 0.76 -13.76
CA LEU A 32 -5.30 0.00 -13.28
C LEU A 32 -5.91 -0.95 -14.34
N ALA A 33 -5.40 -0.96 -15.58
CA ALA A 33 -6.07 -1.58 -16.73
C ALA A 33 -5.26 -2.67 -17.45
N MET A 34 -4.43 -3.43 -16.72
CA MET A 34 -3.95 -4.73 -17.20
C MET A 34 -4.03 -5.78 -16.08
N ALA A 35 -5.21 -5.90 -15.46
CA ALA A 35 -5.56 -7.15 -14.81
C ALA A 35 -5.50 -8.27 -15.87
N LYS A 36 -4.75 -9.33 -15.59
CA LYS A 36 -4.60 -10.50 -16.45
C LYS A 36 -6.01 -11.05 -16.76
N ARG A 37 -6.49 -10.87 -17.99
CA ARG A 37 -7.83 -11.33 -18.40
C ARG A 37 -7.84 -12.86 -18.40
N GLN A 38 -8.80 -13.45 -17.70
CA GLN A 38 -9.02 -14.88 -17.71
C GLN A 38 -9.50 -15.30 -19.10
N LEU A 39 -8.83 -16.28 -19.73
CA LEU A 39 -9.25 -16.85 -21.01
C LEU A 39 -10.04 -18.12 -20.72
N ILE A 40 -11.27 -18.22 -21.23
CA ILE A 40 -12.10 -19.42 -21.15
C ILE A 40 -12.07 -20.09 -22.52
N SER A 41 -11.54 -21.31 -22.54
CA SER A 41 -11.42 -22.15 -23.74
C SER A 41 -12.50 -23.22 -23.79
N GLU A 42 -12.66 -23.86 -24.95
CA GLU A 42 -13.56 -25.01 -25.12
C GLU A 42 -13.27 -26.13 -24.11
N GLN A 43 -12.00 -26.38 -23.81
CA GLN A 43 -11.59 -27.44 -22.89
C GLN A 43 -12.12 -27.19 -21.47
N ASP A 44 -12.17 -25.94 -21.04
CA ASP A 44 -12.68 -25.55 -19.73
C ASP A 44 -14.19 -25.83 -19.62
N VAL A 45 -14.91 -25.57 -20.71
CA VAL A 45 -16.36 -25.82 -20.81
C VAL A 45 -16.67 -27.32 -20.84
N VAL A 46 -15.90 -28.10 -21.62
CA VAL A 46 -16.03 -29.56 -21.67
C VAL A 46 -15.71 -30.19 -20.31
N ALA A 47 -14.72 -29.65 -19.58
CA ALA A 47 -14.40 -30.09 -18.24
C ALA A 47 -15.52 -29.79 -17.23
N ALA A 48 -16.17 -28.62 -17.34
CA ALA A 48 -17.31 -28.26 -16.50
C ALA A 48 -18.57 -29.10 -16.80
N SER A 49 -18.78 -29.51 -18.06
CA SER A 49 -19.89 -30.41 -18.43
C SER A 49 -19.83 -31.78 -17.73
N ARG A 50 -18.67 -32.20 -17.23
CA ARG A 50 -18.50 -33.49 -16.54
C ARG A 50 -18.89 -33.42 -15.05
N LYS A 51 -19.10 -32.23 -14.50
CA LYS A 51 -19.47 -32.03 -13.09
C LYS A 51 -20.99 -31.99 -12.91
N PRO A 52 -21.52 -32.53 -11.79
CA PRO A 52 -22.93 -32.38 -11.45
C PRO A 52 -23.19 -30.90 -11.08
N GLY A 53 -23.82 -30.17 -11.99
CA GLY A 53 -24.08 -28.73 -11.84
C GLY A 53 -24.01 -27.94 -13.14
N LYS A 54 -23.19 -28.37 -14.12
CA LYS A 54 -23.02 -27.70 -15.44
C LYS A 54 -22.83 -26.17 -15.37
N GLU A 55 -22.24 -25.66 -14.29
CA GLU A 55 -21.98 -24.24 -14.08
C GLU A 55 -20.48 -23.98 -14.14
N LEU A 56 -20.09 -22.92 -14.85
CA LEU A 56 -18.71 -22.45 -14.93
C LEU A 56 -18.60 -21.00 -14.47
N GLN A 57 -17.83 -20.79 -13.41
CA GLN A 57 -17.63 -19.48 -12.79
C GLN A 57 -16.60 -18.66 -13.57
N ILE A 58 -17.01 -17.47 -14.03
CA ILE A 58 -16.16 -16.57 -14.84
C ILE A 58 -15.97 -15.22 -14.15
N SER A 59 -14.80 -14.61 -14.37
CA SER A 59 -14.55 -13.23 -13.96
C SER A 59 -15.26 -12.22 -14.90
N PRO A 60 -15.66 -11.03 -14.41
CA PRO A 60 -16.43 -10.06 -15.19
C PRO A 60 -15.70 -9.49 -16.43
N ASN A 61 -14.38 -9.70 -16.55
CA ASN A 61 -13.56 -9.29 -17.71
C ASN A 61 -12.96 -10.50 -18.45
N ALA A 62 -13.54 -11.69 -18.33
CA ALA A 62 -13.05 -12.88 -19.00
C ALA A 62 -13.26 -12.81 -20.53
N ILE A 63 -12.28 -13.30 -21.29
CA ILE A 63 -12.40 -13.50 -22.73
C ILE A 63 -12.90 -14.92 -22.96
N ILE A 64 -14.09 -15.05 -23.54
CA ILE A 64 -14.67 -16.33 -23.95
C ILE A 64 -14.35 -16.53 -25.43
N THR A 65 -13.74 -17.66 -25.79
CA THR A 65 -13.50 -17.97 -27.21
C THR A 65 -14.81 -18.38 -27.89
N PRO A 66 -14.99 -18.13 -29.21
CA PRO A 66 -16.19 -18.56 -29.93
C PRO A 66 -16.47 -20.07 -29.76
N LEU A 67 -15.42 -20.88 -29.79
CA LEU A 67 -15.51 -22.33 -29.60
C LEU A 67 -15.98 -22.72 -28.19
N ALA A 68 -15.60 -21.96 -27.17
CA ALA A 68 -16.09 -22.15 -25.81
C ALA A 68 -17.59 -21.81 -25.69
N GLN A 69 -18.05 -20.78 -26.41
CA GLN A 69 -19.45 -20.40 -26.44
C GLN A 69 -20.32 -21.46 -27.13
N ASP A 70 -19.85 -21.98 -28.27
CA ASP A 70 -20.52 -23.06 -29.00
C ASP A 70 -20.59 -24.34 -28.15
N ALA A 71 -19.49 -24.73 -27.49
CA ALA A 71 -19.46 -25.88 -26.60
C ALA A 71 -20.40 -25.72 -25.40
N ALA A 72 -20.54 -24.51 -24.86
CA ALA A 72 -21.43 -24.26 -23.73
C ALA A 72 -22.89 -24.47 -24.13
N GLN A 73 -23.28 -24.06 -25.34
CA GLN A 73 -24.62 -24.27 -25.87
C GLN A 73 -24.92 -25.77 -26.10
N VAL A 74 -23.95 -26.51 -26.64
CA VAL A 74 -24.10 -27.96 -26.90
C VAL A 74 -24.19 -28.75 -25.60
N HIS A 75 -23.35 -28.44 -24.62
CA HIS A 75 -23.28 -29.18 -23.37
C HIS A 75 -24.26 -28.69 -22.29
N GLY A 76 -24.93 -27.56 -22.54
CA GLY A 76 -25.84 -26.91 -21.60
C GLY A 76 -25.12 -26.38 -20.37
N VAL A 77 -23.93 -25.80 -20.56
CA VAL A 77 -23.13 -25.18 -19.50
C VAL A 77 -23.50 -23.71 -19.37
N SER A 78 -23.91 -23.29 -18.18
CA SER A 78 -24.16 -21.88 -17.87
C SER A 78 -22.88 -21.20 -17.37
N PHE A 79 -22.67 -19.96 -17.80
CA PHE A 79 -21.62 -19.12 -17.25
C PHE A 79 -22.20 -18.26 -16.13
N GLU A 80 -21.75 -18.50 -14.91
CA GLU A 80 -22.06 -17.63 -13.79
C GLU A 80 -20.93 -16.64 -13.59
N VAL A 81 -21.21 -15.36 -13.83
CA VAL A 81 -20.25 -14.30 -13.53
C VAL A 81 -20.21 -14.16 -12.01
N ILE A 82 -19.11 -14.61 -11.40
CA ILE A 82 -18.81 -14.18 -10.04
C ILE A 82 -18.29 -12.76 -10.16
N GLU A 83 -19.19 -11.80 -9.98
CA GLU A 83 -18.77 -10.51 -9.50
C GLU A 83 -18.23 -10.73 -8.09
N GLU A 84 -16.92 -10.96 -7.96
CA GLU A 84 -16.21 -10.50 -6.77
C GLU A 84 -16.40 -9.00 -6.78
N THR A 85 -17.54 -8.56 -6.25
CA THR A 85 -17.98 -7.18 -6.38
C THR A 85 -16.85 -6.33 -5.84
N ALA A 86 -16.36 -5.41 -6.67
CA ALA A 86 -15.34 -4.47 -6.25
C ALA A 86 -15.75 -3.81 -4.92
N ALA A 87 -17.06 -3.66 -4.67
CA ALA A 87 -17.63 -3.22 -3.40
C ALA A 87 -17.28 -4.12 -2.18
N SER A 88 -17.33 -5.44 -2.30
CA SER A 88 -16.95 -6.38 -1.22
C SER A 88 -15.46 -6.27 -0.89
N LEU A 89 -14.60 -6.33 -1.93
CA LEU A 89 -13.15 -6.14 -1.81
C LEU A 89 -12.78 -4.73 -1.29
N LEU A 90 -13.53 -3.71 -1.68
CA LEU A 90 -13.39 -2.34 -1.16
C LEU A 90 -13.81 -2.25 0.32
N SER A 91 -14.81 -3.02 0.77
CA SER A 91 -15.24 -3.04 2.17
C SER A 91 -14.27 -3.82 3.08
N GLU A 92 -13.69 -4.90 2.58
CA GLU A 92 -12.65 -5.67 3.27
C GLU A 92 -11.33 -4.89 3.34
N SER A 93 -10.94 -4.25 2.24
CA SER A 93 -9.74 -3.39 2.21
C SER A 93 -9.90 -2.13 3.05
N ALA A 94 -11.14 -1.61 3.24
CA ALA A 94 -11.41 -0.45 4.10
C ALA A 94 -11.03 -0.69 5.57
N HIS A 95 -10.99 -1.95 6.01
CA HIS A 95 -10.57 -2.35 7.36
C HIS A 95 -9.25 -3.11 7.36
N THR A 96 -8.44 -2.96 6.31
CA THR A 96 -7.16 -3.66 6.20
C THR A 96 -5.97 -2.73 6.39
N ILE A 97 -5.05 -3.11 7.29
CA ILE A 97 -3.79 -2.41 7.56
C ILE A 97 -2.64 -3.33 7.19
N VAL A 98 -1.69 -2.80 6.42
CA VAL A 98 -0.41 -3.48 6.17
C VAL A 98 0.61 -3.05 7.21
N ILE A 99 1.33 -4.01 7.78
CA ILE A 99 2.40 -3.76 8.73
C ILE A 99 3.72 -4.39 8.27
N ALA A 100 4.81 -3.68 8.51
CA ALA A 100 6.17 -4.16 8.28
C ALA A 100 7.07 -3.77 9.44
N SER A 101 8.10 -4.57 9.70
CA SER A 101 9.16 -4.20 10.64
C SER A 101 10.54 -4.56 10.14
N GLY A 102 11.57 -3.89 10.64
CA GLY A 102 12.94 -4.39 10.55
C GLY A 102 13.10 -5.73 11.29
N LYS A 103 14.18 -6.45 10.97
CA LYS A 103 14.46 -7.81 11.46
C LYS A 103 14.45 -7.91 12.98
N HIS A 104 14.98 -6.91 13.66
CA HIS A 104 15.10 -6.91 15.12
C HIS A 104 13.79 -6.55 15.83
N GLN A 105 12.76 -6.14 15.09
CA GLN A 105 11.57 -5.52 15.66
C GLN A 105 10.28 -6.31 15.41
N ILE A 106 10.44 -7.59 15.06
CA ILE A 106 9.35 -8.55 14.88
C ILE A 106 8.51 -8.68 16.16
N ARG A 107 9.13 -8.63 17.35
CA ARG A 107 8.41 -8.75 18.63
C ARG A 107 7.38 -7.63 18.84
N ILE A 108 7.78 -6.38 18.61
CA ILE A 108 6.88 -5.23 18.78
C ILE A 108 5.80 -5.20 17.69
N LYS A 109 6.15 -5.58 16.46
CA LYS A 109 5.19 -5.74 15.37
C LYS A 109 4.09 -6.77 15.68
N LYS A 110 4.45 -7.93 16.22
CA LYS A 110 3.46 -8.95 16.61
C LYS A 110 2.51 -8.43 17.69
N LYS A 111 3.03 -7.67 18.67
CA LYS A 111 2.18 -6.99 19.67
C LYS A 111 1.26 -5.96 19.01
N LEU A 112 1.76 -5.21 18.03
CA LEU A 112 0.97 -4.24 17.28
C LEU A 112 -0.17 -4.90 16.51
N ALA A 113 0.10 -6.01 15.82
CA ALA A 113 -0.92 -6.80 15.12
C ALA A 113 -2.02 -7.27 16.09
N ALA A 114 -1.61 -7.86 17.23
CA ALA A 114 -2.54 -8.32 18.27
C ALA A 114 -3.34 -7.18 18.91
N PHE A 115 -2.80 -5.96 18.93
CA PHE A 115 -3.50 -4.76 19.40
C PHE A 115 -4.56 -4.25 18.42
N LEU A 116 -4.33 -4.41 17.11
CA LEU A 116 -5.21 -3.92 16.05
C LEU A 116 -6.39 -4.86 15.75
N GLN A 117 -6.17 -6.18 15.83
CA GLN A 117 -7.20 -7.20 15.59
C GLN A 117 -8.49 -7.00 16.41
N PRO A 118 -8.45 -6.81 17.75
CA PRO A 118 -9.68 -6.62 18.54
C PRO A 118 -10.40 -5.29 18.25
N LYS A 119 -9.76 -4.36 17.53
CA LYS A 119 -10.37 -3.10 17.06
C LYS A 119 -11.06 -3.25 15.69
N GLY A 120 -11.15 -4.47 15.16
CA GLY A 120 -11.80 -4.77 13.89
C GLY A 120 -10.91 -4.59 12.66
N TRP A 121 -9.59 -4.46 12.83
CA TRP A 121 -8.65 -4.35 11.71
C TRP A 121 -8.14 -5.72 11.28
N THR A 122 -8.23 -5.99 9.98
CA THR A 122 -7.50 -7.07 9.32
C THR A 122 -6.06 -6.63 9.11
N VAL A 123 -5.10 -7.44 9.56
CA VAL A 123 -3.67 -7.09 9.53
C VAL A 123 -2.94 -7.95 8.53
N ILE A 124 -2.34 -7.33 7.51
CA ILE A 124 -1.40 -7.97 6.59
C ILE A 124 0.01 -7.78 7.12
N ASP A 125 0.63 -8.86 7.59
CA ASP A 125 2.03 -8.86 8.06
C ASP A 125 2.98 -9.25 6.93
N LEU A 126 3.79 -8.29 6.45
CA LEU A 126 4.75 -8.53 5.36
C LEU A 126 6.00 -9.32 5.76
N ASN A 127 6.31 -9.47 7.06
CA ASN A 127 7.42 -10.36 7.46
C ASN A 127 6.96 -11.78 7.85
N ALA A 128 5.68 -12.12 7.74
CA ALA A 128 5.19 -13.45 8.10
C ALA A 128 5.86 -14.58 7.28
N GLU A 129 6.20 -14.29 6.01
CA GLU A 129 6.81 -15.25 5.09
C GLU A 129 8.35 -15.22 5.07
N GLN A 130 9.03 -14.44 5.95
CA GLN A 130 10.49 -14.26 5.98
C GLN A 130 11.15 -13.94 4.61
N LYS A 131 10.37 -13.44 3.65
CA LYS A 131 10.80 -13.31 2.26
C LYS A 131 11.83 -12.20 2.06
N HIS A 132 11.79 -11.19 2.94
CA HIS A 132 12.61 -9.99 2.87
C HIS A 132 13.08 -9.58 4.27
N ASP A 133 14.42 -9.50 4.44
CA ASP A 133 15.08 -9.00 5.66
C ASP A 133 15.34 -7.48 5.58
N ASP A 134 15.21 -6.88 4.39
CA ASP A 134 15.50 -5.47 4.14
C ASP A 134 14.25 -4.60 4.31
N ILE A 135 14.34 -3.64 5.22
CA ILE A 135 13.30 -2.66 5.51
C ILE A 135 12.89 -1.85 4.27
N LEU A 136 13.81 -1.59 3.33
CA LEU A 136 13.51 -0.85 2.12
C LEU A 136 12.62 -1.66 1.17
N GLN A 137 12.89 -2.96 1.01
CA GLN A 137 12.06 -3.84 0.20
C GLN A 137 10.65 -3.95 0.80
N LEU A 138 10.57 -4.14 2.11
CA LEU A 138 9.31 -4.16 2.85
C LEU A 138 8.54 -2.82 2.73
N THR A 139 9.25 -1.71 2.71
CA THR A 139 8.66 -0.37 2.52
C THR A 139 8.03 -0.24 1.13
N VAL A 140 8.70 -0.76 0.10
CA VAL A 140 8.16 -0.79 -1.27
C VAL A 140 6.93 -1.69 -1.35
N GLU A 141 6.93 -2.83 -0.67
CA GLU A 141 5.78 -3.74 -0.61
C GLU A 141 4.60 -3.14 0.14
N THR A 142 4.86 -2.44 1.25
CA THR A 142 3.87 -1.64 2.00
C THR A 142 3.24 -0.61 1.08
N ALA A 143 4.07 0.13 0.32
CA ALA A 143 3.57 1.12 -0.63
C ALA A 143 2.69 0.49 -1.71
N LYS A 144 3.12 -0.64 -2.29
CA LYS A 144 2.33 -1.39 -3.27
C LYS A 144 0.99 -1.80 -2.69
N ALA A 145 0.93 -2.29 -1.46
CA ALA A 145 -0.32 -2.71 -0.82
C ALA A 145 -1.31 -1.54 -0.69
N ILE A 146 -0.84 -0.36 -0.30
CA ILE A 146 -1.66 0.84 -0.19
C ILE A 146 -2.14 1.32 -1.58
N VAL A 147 -1.22 1.45 -2.54
CA VAL A 147 -1.54 1.95 -3.89
C VAL A 147 -2.51 1.03 -4.63
N THR A 148 -2.36 -0.29 -4.47
CA THR A 148 -3.30 -1.27 -5.06
C THR A 148 -4.58 -1.43 -4.25
N LYS A 149 -4.82 -0.62 -3.22
CA LYS A 149 -5.98 -0.70 -2.32
C LYS A 149 -6.17 -2.07 -1.66
N ARG A 150 -5.08 -2.81 -1.42
CA ARG A 150 -5.10 -4.03 -0.60
C ARG A 150 -5.13 -3.71 0.89
N ALA A 151 -4.62 -2.53 1.26
CA ALA A 151 -4.72 -1.98 2.60
C ALA A 151 -5.04 -0.48 2.50
N VAL A 152 -5.82 0.04 3.44
CA VAL A 152 -6.06 1.49 3.53
C VAL A 152 -4.93 2.22 4.24
N PHE A 153 -4.28 1.57 5.20
CA PHE A 153 -3.18 2.15 5.94
C PHE A 153 -1.94 1.27 5.96
N GLY A 154 -0.77 1.92 6.06
CA GLY A 154 0.50 1.25 6.32
C GLY A 154 1.18 1.71 7.59
N ILE A 155 1.74 0.75 8.33
CA ILE A 155 2.56 1.02 9.53
C ILE A 155 3.91 0.33 9.37
N ILE A 156 4.99 1.10 9.44
CA ILE A 156 6.36 0.57 9.38
C ILE A 156 7.07 0.81 10.71
N LEU A 157 7.61 -0.26 11.29
CA LEU A 157 8.43 -0.22 12.49
C LEU A 157 9.91 -0.37 12.09
N ASP A 158 10.70 0.67 12.31
CA ASP A 158 12.12 0.70 11.98
C ASP A 158 12.92 1.26 13.17
N THR A 159 14.25 1.19 13.10
CA THR A 159 15.14 1.73 14.13
C THR A 159 14.83 3.21 14.40
N ASP A 160 14.86 4.03 13.34
CA ASP A 160 14.57 5.48 13.43
C ASP A 160 13.22 5.84 12.80
N GLY A 161 12.78 5.12 11.78
CA GLY A 161 11.53 5.41 11.06
C GLY A 161 11.61 6.59 10.09
N ILE A 162 12.75 7.27 9.98
CA ILE A 162 12.93 8.40 9.06
C ILE A 162 13.02 7.91 7.60
N GLN A 163 13.91 6.94 7.34
CA GLN A 163 14.19 6.46 5.99
C GLN A 163 12.95 5.84 5.32
N PRO A 164 12.15 4.97 5.98
CA PRO A 164 10.94 4.43 5.37
C PRO A 164 9.90 5.51 5.02
N ALA A 165 9.78 6.57 5.82
CA ALA A 165 8.85 7.67 5.52
C ALA A 165 9.27 8.42 4.25
N MET A 166 10.56 8.68 4.08
CA MET A 166 11.09 9.29 2.87
C MET A 166 10.80 8.43 1.63
N VAL A 167 10.96 7.11 1.74
CA VAL A 167 10.72 6.17 0.63
C VAL A 167 9.24 6.06 0.28
N LEU A 168 8.36 5.91 1.28
CA LEU A 168 6.91 5.84 1.07
C LEU A 168 6.37 7.06 0.32
N ASN A 169 6.83 8.26 0.66
CA ASN A 169 6.40 9.50 0.01
C ASN A 169 6.84 9.62 -1.46
N ARG A 170 7.71 8.73 -1.97
CA ARG A 170 8.05 8.68 -3.40
C ARG A 170 6.95 8.03 -4.25
N PHE A 171 6.00 7.35 -3.62
CA PHE A 171 4.90 6.66 -4.31
C PHE A 171 3.69 7.59 -4.41
N ALA A 172 3.18 7.76 -5.63
CA ALA A 172 2.00 8.56 -5.87
C ALA A 172 0.78 7.99 -5.12
N GLY A 173 0.04 8.85 -4.42
CA GLY A 173 -1.11 8.44 -3.61
C GLY A 173 -0.78 8.04 -2.17
N ILE A 174 0.50 8.08 -1.77
CA ILE A 174 0.91 7.86 -0.38
C ILE A 174 1.30 9.19 0.26
N ARG A 175 0.83 9.40 1.49
CA ARG A 175 1.24 10.48 2.38
C ARG A 175 1.70 9.83 3.67
N ALA A 176 3.02 9.77 3.85
CA ALA A 176 3.67 9.13 4.98
C ALA A 176 4.33 10.16 5.90
N MET A 177 4.32 9.87 7.20
CA MET A 177 4.96 10.69 8.23
C MET A 177 5.61 9.79 9.28
N GLN A 178 6.73 10.24 9.83
CA GLN A 178 7.28 9.67 11.06
C GLN A 178 6.44 10.11 12.26
N GLY A 179 5.86 9.15 12.97
CA GLY A 179 5.10 9.40 14.18
C GLY A 179 5.98 9.38 15.41
N PHE A 180 6.30 10.55 15.97
CA PHE A 180 7.03 10.66 17.23
C PHE A 180 6.23 11.36 18.33
N ASP A 181 5.22 12.15 17.95
CA ASP A 181 4.38 12.92 18.86
C ASP A 181 2.87 12.68 18.60
N SER A 182 2.08 12.67 19.67
CA SER A 182 0.65 12.38 19.61
C SER A 182 -0.16 13.48 18.91
N GLU A 183 0.19 14.76 19.12
CA GLU A 183 -0.49 15.87 18.45
C GLU A 183 -0.10 15.92 16.98
N ALA A 184 1.18 15.70 16.67
CA ALA A 184 1.67 15.62 15.31
C ALA A 184 0.95 14.51 14.51
N VAL A 185 0.80 13.31 15.07
CA VAL A 185 0.08 12.20 14.41
C VAL A 185 -1.39 12.52 14.21
N ARG A 186 -2.06 13.09 15.23
CA ARG A 186 -3.47 13.51 15.13
C ARG A 186 -3.65 14.58 14.05
N LYS A 187 -2.77 15.57 13.99
CA LYS A 187 -2.77 16.63 12.96
C LYS A 187 -2.49 16.03 11.58
N GLY A 188 -1.51 15.14 11.49
CA GLY A 188 -1.18 14.34 10.32
C GLY A 188 -2.41 13.68 9.70
N ARG A 189 -3.17 12.95 10.51
CA ARG A 189 -4.38 12.27 10.06
C ARG A 189 -5.53 13.22 9.75
N SER A 190 -5.80 14.15 10.65
CA SER A 190 -6.97 15.02 10.51
C SER A 190 -6.85 16.09 9.42
N GLN A 191 -5.66 16.63 9.16
CA GLN A 191 -5.46 17.74 8.22
C GLN A 191 -4.78 17.32 6.92
N TYR A 192 -3.88 16.34 6.97
CA TYR A 192 -3.08 15.95 5.80
C TYR A 192 -3.44 14.56 5.27
N ASP A 193 -4.44 13.90 5.86
CA ASP A 193 -4.90 12.55 5.51
C ASP A 193 -3.73 11.59 5.28
N ILE A 194 -2.77 11.54 6.20
CA ILE A 194 -1.67 10.58 6.07
C ILE A 194 -2.26 9.17 6.07
N ASN A 195 -1.84 8.35 5.11
CA ASN A 195 -2.27 6.96 4.98
C ASN A 195 -1.15 5.97 5.31
N ALA A 196 0.04 6.47 5.62
CA ALA A 196 1.09 5.65 6.20
C ALA A 196 1.80 6.36 7.36
N ILE A 197 2.23 5.60 8.35
CA ILE A 197 3.00 6.09 9.49
C ILE A 197 4.22 5.19 9.71
N THR A 198 5.33 5.81 10.07
CA THR A 198 6.56 5.10 10.44
C THR A 198 6.92 5.42 11.88
N LEU A 199 7.36 4.42 12.64
CA LEU A 199 7.64 4.56 14.07
C LEU A 199 9.07 4.09 14.35
N GLY A 200 9.86 4.98 14.94
CA GLY A 200 11.25 4.72 15.35
C GLY A 200 11.30 4.11 16.74
N ILE A 201 11.83 2.89 16.84
CA ILE A 201 11.68 2.05 18.03
C ILE A 201 12.79 2.34 19.05
N GLU A 202 13.90 2.94 18.63
CA GLU A 202 14.91 3.46 19.55
C GLU A 202 14.42 4.70 20.31
N SER A 203 13.59 5.53 19.65
CA SER A 203 13.08 6.78 20.23
C SER A 203 11.76 6.61 20.99
N LEU A 204 11.06 5.49 20.82
CA LEU A 204 9.70 5.31 21.35
C LEU A 204 9.59 4.05 22.21
N SER A 205 8.94 4.19 23.37
CA SER A 205 8.56 3.03 24.17
C SER A 205 7.45 2.22 23.49
N GLN A 206 7.32 0.94 23.84
CA GLN A 206 6.29 0.06 23.27
C GLN A 206 4.87 0.63 23.49
N GLN A 207 4.59 1.17 24.68
CA GLN A 207 3.31 1.81 24.98
C GLN A 207 3.07 3.02 24.08
N ARG A 208 4.12 3.79 23.76
CA ARG A 208 4.03 4.94 22.88
C ARG A 208 3.77 4.54 21.43
N ILE A 209 4.40 3.48 20.94
CA ILE A 209 4.13 2.91 19.61
C ILE A 209 2.64 2.54 19.48
N LEU A 210 2.08 1.83 20.46
CA LEU A 210 0.67 1.45 20.47
C LEU A 210 -0.26 2.67 20.54
N SER A 211 0.05 3.64 21.42
CA SER A 211 -0.73 4.87 21.57
C SER A 211 -0.74 5.73 20.30
N LEU A 212 0.42 5.92 19.65
CA LEU A 212 0.52 6.65 18.38
C LEU A 212 -0.22 5.93 17.27
N THR A 213 -0.13 4.60 17.23
CA THR A 213 -0.88 3.80 16.27
C THR A 213 -2.38 3.94 16.48
N ASP A 214 -2.84 3.90 17.72
CA ASP A 214 -4.26 4.08 18.04
C ASP A 214 -4.77 5.45 17.58
N ILE A 215 -4.01 6.52 17.86
CA ILE A 215 -4.34 7.87 17.36
C ILE A 215 -4.38 7.89 15.84
N PHE A 216 -3.43 7.24 15.17
CA PHE A 216 -3.33 7.19 13.72
C PHE A 216 -4.56 6.51 13.08
N VAL A 217 -4.97 5.34 13.59
CA VAL A 217 -6.11 4.58 13.02
C VAL A 217 -7.48 5.12 13.44
N SER A 218 -7.60 5.73 14.62
CA SER A 218 -8.87 6.26 15.14
C SER A 218 -9.20 7.68 14.67
N THR A 219 -8.17 8.48 14.34
CA THR A 219 -8.39 9.86 13.91
C THR A 219 -8.95 9.89 12.50
N LYS A 220 -10.18 10.42 12.36
CA LYS A 220 -10.82 10.65 11.07
C LYS A 220 -10.20 11.84 10.36
N PHE A 221 -10.09 11.74 9.03
CA PHE A 221 -9.70 12.86 8.20
C PHE A 221 -10.82 13.92 8.19
N LYS A 222 -10.47 15.19 8.43
CA LYS A 222 -11.38 16.30 8.25
C LYS A 222 -11.38 16.65 6.77
N ASN A 223 -12.30 16.08 6.00
CA ASN A 223 -12.60 16.58 4.67
C ASN A 223 -12.98 18.06 4.83
N LEU A 224 -12.18 18.96 4.25
CA LEU A 224 -12.54 20.36 4.09
C LEU A 224 -13.69 20.42 3.07
N GLN A 225 -14.90 20.12 3.54
CA GLN A 225 -16.17 20.51 2.94
C GLN A 225 -17.02 21.17 4.01
N GLN A 226 -16.79 22.48 4.17
CA GLN A 226 -17.85 23.47 4.23
C GLN A 226 -17.68 24.37 3.01
#